data_AF-A0A9R1ERH7-F1
#
_entry.id   AF-A0A9R1ERH7-F1
#
_cell.length_a   1.000
_cell.length_b   1.000
_cell.length_c   1.000
_cell.angle_alpha   90.00
_cell.angle_beta   90.00
_cell.angle_gamma   90.00
#
_symmetry.space_group_name_H-M   'P 1'
#
loop_
_entity.id
_entity.type
_entity.pdbx_description
1 polymer ?
#
loop_
_entity_poly.entity_id
_entity_poly.type
_entity_poly.pdbx_seq_one_letter_code
_entity_poly.pdbx_strand_id
1 'polypeptide(L)'
;MVSPRFPTATFARLPPPPPPHRAAIAAAIAAAAAAAAAAGFALTAKSAGRPLPRPAHSAPLWASLSLAESGAPGNVEPRTGAAFPFETAGGRRLLGVGLRKTTILGLKSIDVYAFGVYADDSDLKQLREKYQKLPISDLKESDELINDALEGDIRMTVRLQIVYGRLSIGSVRSAFEKSVGSRLQKFGGSDTKELLQSFVSLFKDEYKLPKGSVIELSRESNHVLKISIEGEDVGSIQNKLLCQSILDLYIGDDPFDKNAKTNIQGSLASILKA
;
A
#
# COMPACT_ATOMS: atom_id res chain seq x y z
N MET A 1 23.10 27.22 67.29
CA MET A 1 22.67 27.20 65.88
C MET A 1 21.35 26.46 65.79
N VAL A 2 20.32 27.15 65.31
CA VAL A 2 18.91 26.76 65.37
C VAL A 2 18.57 25.83 64.20
N SER A 3 17.98 24.68 64.48
CA SER A 3 17.43 23.76 63.46
C SER A 3 16.02 24.20 63.07
N PRO A 4 15.69 24.38 61.78
CA PRO A 4 14.31 24.57 61.36
C PRO A 4 13.62 23.20 61.16
N ARG A 5 12.51 23.00 61.87
CA ARG A 5 11.53 21.93 61.60
C ARG A 5 10.55 22.43 60.53
N PHE A 6 10.34 21.66 59.47
CA PHE A 6 9.27 21.88 58.50
C PHE A 6 7.97 21.17 58.96
N PRO A 7 6.80 21.80 58.82
CA PRO A 7 5.53 21.14 59.11
C PRO A 7 5.11 20.26 57.91
N THR A 8 4.66 19.05 58.22
CA THR A 8 4.11 18.07 57.27
C THR A 8 2.68 18.48 56.91
N ALA A 9 2.40 18.73 55.63
CA ALA A 9 1.06 19.00 55.15
C ALA A 9 0.29 17.68 54.94
N THR A 10 -0.81 17.51 55.65
CA THR A 10 -1.73 16.38 55.52
C THR A 10 -2.61 16.59 54.29
N PHE A 11 -2.42 15.77 53.24
CA PHE A 11 -3.32 15.76 52.09
C PHE A 11 -4.63 15.04 52.45
N ALA A 12 -5.76 15.74 52.28
CA ALA A 12 -7.08 15.13 52.36
C ALA A 12 -7.30 14.18 51.17
N ARG A 13 -7.60 12.92 51.45
CA ARG A 13 -7.87 11.87 50.46
C ARG A 13 -9.31 12.02 49.95
N LEU A 14 -9.46 12.35 48.66
CA LEU A 14 -10.77 12.32 47.98
C LEU A 14 -11.30 10.87 47.85
N PRO A 15 -12.62 10.63 47.96
CA PRO A 15 -13.21 9.31 47.78
C PRO A 15 -13.17 8.88 46.30
N PRO A 16 -13.03 7.57 46.01
CA PRO A 16 -13.00 7.06 44.64
C PRO A 16 -14.38 7.17 43.96
N PRO A 17 -14.43 7.36 42.63
CA PRO A 17 -15.68 7.42 41.88
C PRO A 17 -16.35 6.03 41.79
N PRO A 18 -17.69 5.97 41.71
CA PRO A 18 -18.43 4.71 41.58
C PRO A 18 -18.22 4.07 40.19
N PRO A 19 -18.29 2.73 40.09
CA PRO A 19 -18.10 2.01 38.84
C PRO A 19 -19.26 2.24 37.86
N PRO A 20 -19.00 2.23 36.54
CA PRO A 20 -20.04 2.45 35.54
C PRO A 20 -20.99 1.25 35.42
N HIS A 21 -22.29 1.55 35.43
CA HIS A 21 -23.38 0.60 35.19
C HIS A 21 -23.28 -0.01 33.79
N ARG A 22 -23.18 -1.34 33.72
CA ARG A 22 -23.38 -2.12 32.49
C ARG A 22 -24.88 -2.21 32.18
N ALA A 23 -25.34 -1.45 31.19
CA ALA A 23 -26.63 -1.68 30.55
C ALA A 23 -26.48 -2.78 29.50
N ALA A 24 -27.14 -3.91 29.70
CA ALA A 24 -27.27 -4.97 28.71
C ALA A 24 -28.28 -4.56 27.65
N ILE A 25 -27.85 -4.45 26.39
CA ILE A 25 -28.74 -4.22 25.25
C ILE A 25 -29.06 -5.61 24.67
N ALA A 26 -30.31 -6.04 24.84
CA ALA A 26 -30.87 -7.22 24.19
C ALA A 26 -31.15 -6.90 22.71
N ALA A 27 -30.58 -7.68 21.80
CA ALA A 27 -30.89 -7.64 20.38
C ALA A 27 -32.05 -8.61 20.08
N ALA A 28 -33.18 -8.07 19.63
CA ALA A 28 -34.30 -8.84 19.12
C ALA A 28 -34.03 -9.24 17.66
N ILE A 29 -34.03 -10.55 17.38
CA ILE A 29 -33.95 -11.11 16.04
C ILE A 29 -35.37 -11.52 15.65
N ALA A 30 -35.99 -10.79 14.73
CA ALA A 30 -37.29 -11.16 14.17
C ALA A 30 -37.08 -12.14 13.00
N ALA A 31 -37.55 -13.38 13.20
CA ALA A 31 -37.71 -14.37 12.15
C ALA A 31 -39.05 -14.16 11.44
N ALA A 32 -39.06 -14.12 10.12
CA ALA A 32 -40.27 -14.23 9.30
C ALA A 32 -40.13 -15.43 8.36
N ALA A 33 -40.96 -16.44 8.61
CA ALA A 33 -41.18 -17.60 7.77
C ALA A 33 -42.68 -17.69 7.43
N ALA A 34 -43.00 -17.81 6.14
CA ALA A 34 -44.21 -18.43 5.56
C ALA A 34 -44.07 -18.29 4.03
N ALA A 35 -43.85 -19.34 3.23
CA ALA A 35 -44.71 -20.47 2.90
C ALA A 35 -45.96 -20.10 2.07
N ALA A 36 -45.92 -20.41 0.77
CA ALA A 36 -47.04 -20.75 -0.14
C ALA A 36 -46.48 -20.85 -1.58
N ALA A 37 -46.93 -21.66 -2.53
CA ALA A 37 -47.69 -22.90 -2.58
C ALA A 37 -47.46 -23.45 -4.01
N ALA A 38 -47.57 -24.76 -4.20
CA ALA A 38 -47.39 -25.45 -5.47
C ALA A 38 -48.50 -25.16 -6.50
N ALA A 39 -48.16 -25.16 -7.79
CA ALA A 39 -48.99 -25.66 -8.88
C ALA A 39 -48.14 -25.90 -10.12
N GLY A 40 -47.94 -27.18 -10.46
CA GLY A 40 -47.33 -27.59 -11.72
C GLY A 40 -48.35 -27.59 -12.85
N PHE A 41 -47.88 -27.35 -14.08
CA PHE A 41 -48.49 -27.90 -15.28
C PHE A 41 -47.37 -28.32 -16.23
N ALA A 42 -47.30 -29.62 -16.48
CA ALA A 42 -46.52 -30.22 -17.54
C ALA A 42 -47.32 -30.13 -18.85
N LEU A 43 -46.66 -29.72 -19.93
CA LEU A 43 -47.10 -30.04 -21.28
C LEU A 43 -45.91 -30.65 -22.02
N THR A 44 -46.00 -31.96 -22.24
CA THR A 44 -45.18 -32.68 -23.21
C THR A 44 -46.04 -32.84 -24.46
N ALA A 45 -45.52 -32.40 -25.60
CA ALA A 45 -45.99 -32.84 -26.91
C ALA A 45 -44.77 -33.11 -27.79
N LYS A 46 -44.75 -34.32 -28.33
CA LYS A 46 -43.70 -34.99 -29.09
C LYS A 46 -44.18 -35.01 -30.54
N SER A 47 -43.38 -34.56 -31.51
CA SER A 47 -43.42 -35.13 -32.86
C SER A 47 -42.20 -34.75 -33.70
N ALA A 48 -41.83 -35.67 -34.57
CA ALA A 48 -40.61 -35.82 -35.35
C ALA A 48 -40.50 -34.90 -36.58
N GLY A 49 -39.26 -34.72 -37.07
CA GLY A 49 -38.99 -34.30 -38.44
C GLY A 49 -37.67 -33.53 -38.62
N ARG A 50 -36.57 -34.23 -38.94
CA ARG A 50 -35.34 -33.64 -39.54
C ARG A 50 -35.59 -33.44 -41.05
N PRO A 51 -34.91 -32.52 -41.78
CA PRO A 51 -33.45 -32.58 -42.00
C PRO A 51 -32.70 -31.21 -41.96
N LEU A 52 -31.37 -31.29 -41.74
CA LEU A 52 -30.41 -30.17 -41.90
C LEU A 52 -30.32 -29.69 -43.36
N PRO A 53 -29.89 -28.42 -43.56
CA PRO A 53 -28.57 -28.21 -44.20
C PRO A 53 -27.60 -27.38 -43.34
N ARG A 54 -26.34 -27.40 -43.80
CA ARG A 54 -25.07 -27.04 -43.14
C ARG A 54 -24.71 -25.53 -43.28
N PRO A 55 -23.56 -25.06 -42.76
CA PRO A 55 -23.47 -23.97 -41.78
C PRO A 55 -23.13 -22.59 -42.39
N ALA A 56 -23.49 -21.52 -41.70
CA ALA A 56 -22.93 -20.19 -41.96
C ALA A 56 -22.31 -19.63 -40.68
N HIS A 57 -21.09 -19.15 -40.84
CA HIS A 57 -20.18 -18.62 -39.85
C HIS A 57 -20.80 -17.52 -38.98
N SER A 58 -20.59 -17.61 -37.66
CA SER A 58 -20.56 -16.46 -36.73
C SER A 58 -19.94 -16.93 -35.42
N ALA A 59 -18.67 -16.62 -35.22
CA ALA A 59 -17.98 -16.81 -33.95
C ALA A 59 -18.46 -15.77 -32.92
N PRO A 60 -18.43 -16.09 -31.62
CA PRO A 60 -17.92 -15.19 -30.61
C PRO A 60 -16.50 -15.67 -30.26
N LEU A 61 -15.43 -14.97 -30.64
CA LEU A 61 -14.96 -13.78 -29.92
C LEU A 61 -15.32 -13.89 -28.44
N TRP A 62 -14.51 -14.62 -27.69
CA TRP A 62 -13.98 -14.27 -26.35
C TRP A 62 -13.25 -15.50 -25.79
N ALA A 63 -12.21 -15.93 -26.51
CA ALA A 63 -11.13 -16.69 -25.92
C ALA A 63 -9.92 -15.75 -25.93
N SER A 64 -9.91 -14.79 -24.99
CA SER A 64 -8.72 -14.00 -24.73
C SER A 64 -7.73 -14.90 -23.99
N LEU A 65 -6.92 -15.61 -24.77
CA LEU A 65 -5.67 -16.17 -24.28
C LEU A 65 -4.79 -14.99 -23.90
N SER A 66 -4.77 -14.65 -22.61
CA SER A 66 -3.79 -13.72 -22.07
C SER A 66 -2.43 -14.39 -22.16
N LEU A 67 -1.73 -14.15 -23.27
CA LEU A 67 -0.31 -14.42 -23.39
C LEU A 67 0.37 -13.56 -22.32
N ALA A 68 0.86 -14.19 -21.26
CA ALA A 68 1.72 -13.55 -20.30
C ALA A 68 3.03 -13.19 -21.01
N GLU A 69 3.05 -12.00 -21.63
CA GLU A 69 4.28 -11.39 -22.12
C GLU A 69 5.13 -11.06 -20.89
N SER A 70 6.09 -11.94 -20.63
CA SER A 70 7.10 -11.77 -19.60
C SER A 70 8.02 -10.60 -19.99
N GLY A 71 7.62 -9.38 -19.68
CA GLY A 71 8.48 -8.21 -19.93
C GLY A 71 7.97 -6.85 -19.45
N ALA A 72 6.65 -6.66 -19.31
CA ALA A 72 6.09 -5.40 -18.80
C ALA A 72 5.47 -5.60 -17.40
N PRO A 73 5.73 -4.70 -16.43
CA PRO A 73 5.04 -4.76 -15.15
C PRO A 73 3.53 -4.64 -15.42
N GLY A 74 2.76 -5.63 -14.96
CA GLY A 74 1.31 -5.51 -14.93
C GLY A 74 0.94 -4.26 -14.15
N ASN A 75 0.08 -3.42 -14.72
CA ASN A 75 -0.30 -2.14 -14.12
C ASN A 75 -1.55 -2.28 -13.23
N VAL A 76 -2.03 -3.50 -13.01
CA VAL A 76 -3.20 -3.80 -12.17
C VAL A 76 -2.76 -4.76 -11.06
N GLU A 77 -3.07 -4.42 -9.81
CA GLU A 77 -2.86 -5.33 -8.69
C GLU A 77 -3.95 -6.41 -8.72
N PRO A 78 -3.57 -7.70 -8.85
CA PRO A 78 -4.50 -8.77 -9.21
C PRO A 78 -5.54 -9.09 -8.13
N ARG A 79 -5.25 -8.86 -6.84
CA ARG A 79 -6.16 -9.22 -5.75
C ARG A 79 -7.25 -8.18 -5.53
N THR A 80 -6.97 -6.92 -5.80
CA THR A 80 -7.85 -5.78 -5.48
C THR A 80 -8.43 -5.12 -6.74
N GLY A 81 -7.83 -5.35 -7.91
CA GLY A 81 -8.21 -4.71 -9.17
C GLY A 81 -7.78 -3.25 -9.26
N ALA A 82 -6.97 -2.77 -8.32
CA ALA A 82 -6.43 -1.41 -8.34
C ALA A 82 -5.51 -1.22 -9.56
N ALA A 83 -5.83 -0.22 -10.39
CA ALA A 83 -5.07 0.08 -11.60
C ALA A 83 -4.17 1.30 -11.38
N PHE A 84 -2.94 1.18 -11.88
CA PHE A 84 -1.90 2.18 -11.80
C PHE A 84 -1.54 2.62 -13.23
N PRO A 85 -1.33 3.93 -13.48
CA PRO A 85 -0.85 4.37 -14.77
C PRO A 85 0.58 3.87 -15.03
N PHE A 86 0.96 3.71 -16.30
CA PHE A 86 2.34 3.34 -16.66
C PHE A 86 3.33 4.48 -16.41
N GLU A 87 2.84 5.72 -16.34
CA GLU A 87 3.64 6.92 -16.13
C GLU A 87 2.88 7.88 -15.22
N THR A 88 3.58 8.56 -14.32
CA THR A 88 2.99 9.63 -13.50
C THR A 88 2.95 10.95 -14.27
N ALA A 89 2.18 11.93 -13.78
CA ALA A 89 2.17 13.27 -14.35
C ALA A 89 3.56 13.95 -14.35
N GLY A 90 4.47 13.51 -13.47
CA GLY A 90 5.86 13.98 -13.38
C GLY A 90 6.84 13.22 -14.28
N GLY A 91 6.36 12.41 -15.23
CA GLY A 91 7.22 11.67 -16.16
C GLY A 91 7.91 10.43 -15.58
N ARG A 92 7.49 9.97 -14.39
CA ARG A 92 8.09 8.79 -13.74
C ARG A 92 7.42 7.53 -14.25
N ARG A 93 8.21 6.55 -14.67
CA ARG A 93 7.75 5.26 -15.19
C ARG A 93 7.44 4.28 -14.07
N LEU A 94 6.36 3.51 -14.24
CA LEU A 94 5.97 2.42 -13.33
C LEU A 94 6.99 1.28 -13.41
N LEU A 95 7.54 0.90 -12.26
CA LEU A 95 8.45 -0.23 -12.10
C LEU A 95 7.73 -1.51 -11.68
N GLY A 96 6.66 -1.38 -10.88
CA GLY A 96 5.88 -2.52 -10.44
C GLY A 96 4.77 -2.15 -9.47
N VAL A 97 3.84 -3.09 -9.28
CA VAL A 97 2.69 -2.97 -8.38
C VAL A 97 2.74 -4.03 -7.30
N GLY A 98 2.17 -3.73 -6.13
CA GLY A 98 2.12 -4.62 -4.98
C GLY A 98 0.96 -4.32 -4.06
N LEU A 99 0.85 -5.11 -2.99
CA LEU A 99 -0.26 -5.02 -2.05
C LEU A 99 0.23 -5.04 -0.60
N ARG A 100 -0.07 -3.98 0.16
CA ARG A 100 0.19 -3.99 1.60
C ARG A 100 -0.92 -4.73 2.33
N LYS A 101 -0.51 -5.77 3.05
CA LYS A 101 -1.39 -6.58 3.91
C LYS A 101 -1.05 -6.34 5.37
N THR A 102 -2.03 -6.46 6.24
CA THR A 102 -1.81 -6.49 7.69
C THR A 102 -2.58 -7.64 8.32
N THR A 103 -2.02 -8.28 9.34
CA THR A 103 -2.68 -9.39 10.04
C THR A 103 -3.28 -8.89 11.34
N ILE A 104 -4.60 -9.02 11.48
CA ILE A 104 -5.32 -8.70 12.71
C ILE A 104 -5.44 -9.96 13.56
N LEU A 105 -5.00 -9.86 14.82
CA LEU A 105 -5.12 -10.90 15.86
C LEU A 105 -4.59 -12.29 15.41
N GLY A 106 -3.59 -12.32 14.53
CA GLY A 106 -2.95 -13.55 14.06
C GLY A 106 -3.79 -14.45 13.12
N LEU A 107 -5.06 -14.10 12.87
CA LEU A 107 -6.02 -15.01 12.25
C LEU A 107 -6.51 -14.52 10.87
N LYS A 108 -6.61 -13.20 10.66
CA LYS A 108 -7.18 -12.64 9.43
C LYS A 108 -6.27 -11.58 8.82
N SER A 109 -5.93 -11.76 7.56
CA SER A 109 -5.20 -10.79 6.75
C SER A 109 -6.18 -9.79 6.11
N ILE A 110 -5.87 -8.50 6.21
CA ILE A 110 -6.61 -7.40 5.59
C ILE A 110 -5.72 -6.73 4.55
N ASP A 111 -6.28 -6.50 3.38
CA ASP A 111 -5.68 -5.72 2.30
C ASP A 111 -5.87 -4.23 2.61
N VAL A 112 -4.79 -3.54 2.95
CA VAL A 112 -4.83 -2.14 3.43
C VAL A 112 -4.90 -1.19 2.23
N TYR A 113 -3.93 -1.30 1.33
CA TYR A 113 -3.85 -0.55 0.08
C TYR A 113 -3.01 -1.31 -0.94
N ALA A 114 -3.35 -1.16 -2.21
CA ALA A 114 -2.44 -1.49 -3.31
C ALA A 114 -1.45 -0.33 -3.50
N PHE A 115 -0.28 -0.61 -4.04
CA PHE A 115 0.69 0.43 -4.35
C PHE A 115 1.38 0.18 -5.70
N GLY A 116 1.81 1.27 -6.33
CA GLY A 116 2.71 1.27 -7.48
C GLY A 116 3.98 2.04 -7.15
N VAL A 117 5.13 1.52 -7.57
CA VAL A 117 6.43 2.18 -7.41
C VAL A 117 6.90 2.67 -8.77
N TYR A 118 7.31 3.94 -8.82
CA TYR A 118 7.72 4.64 -10.02
C TYR A 118 9.12 5.22 -9.83
N ALA A 119 9.87 5.34 -10.92
CA ALA A 119 11.16 6.03 -10.95
C ALA A 119 11.31 6.91 -12.19
N ASP A 120 12.14 7.92 -12.07
CA ASP A 120 12.53 8.75 -13.20
C ASP A 120 13.67 8.08 -14.01
N ASP A 121 13.41 7.83 -15.29
CA ASP A 121 14.35 7.15 -16.18
C ASP A 121 15.65 7.94 -16.38
N SER A 122 15.61 9.28 -16.30
CA SER A 122 16.82 10.10 -16.46
C SER A 122 17.74 9.98 -15.25
N ASP A 123 17.18 9.92 -14.05
CA ASP A 123 17.96 9.77 -12.82
C ASP A 123 18.53 8.35 -12.68
N LEU A 124 17.86 7.32 -13.24
CA LEU A 124 18.39 5.95 -13.27
C LEU A 124 19.67 5.82 -14.09
N LYS A 125 19.96 6.75 -15.01
CA LYS A 125 21.21 6.76 -15.78
C LYS A 125 22.45 6.84 -14.88
N GLN A 126 22.35 7.45 -13.70
CA GLN A 126 23.46 7.52 -12.76
C GLN A 126 23.89 6.14 -12.24
N LEU A 127 22.98 5.17 -12.21
CA LEU A 127 23.28 3.78 -11.85
C LEU A 127 23.84 2.99 -13.04
N ARG A 128 23.59 3.44 -14.28
CA ARG A 128 23.97 2.71 -15.49
C ARG A 128 25.48 2.51 -15.58
N GLU A 129 26.29 3.49 -15.20
CA GLU A 129 27.75 3.39 -15.26
C GLU A 129 28.29 2.18 -14.48
N LYS A 130 27.73 1.95 -13.28
CA LYS A 130 28.10 0.84 -12.39
C LYS A 130 27.58 -0.51 -12.89
N TYR A 131 26.34 -0.56 -13.38
CA TYR A 131 25.64 -1.82 -13.65
C TYR A 131 25.58 -2.24 -15.13
N GLN A 132 25.98 -1.37 -16.08
CA GLN A 132 25.87 -1.66 -17.52
C GLN A 132 26.67 -2.88 -17.98
N LYS A 133 27.76 -3.23 -17.30
CA LYS A 133 28.64 -4.35 -17.67
C LYS A 133 28.19 -5.71 -17.10
N LEU A 134 27.32 -5.71 -16.09
CA LEU A 134 26.84 -6.95 -15.47
C LEU A 134 25.73 -7.59 -16.31
N PRO A 135 25.56 -8.91 -16.35
CA PRO A 135 24.44 -9.52 -17.05
C PRO A 135 23.11 -9.20 -16.33
N ILE A 136 22.00 -9.19 -17.08
CA ILE A 136 20.69 -8.84 -16.53
C ILE A 136 20.21 -9.81 -15.44
N SER A 137 20.65 -11.08 -15.50
CA SER A 137 20.40 -12.10 -14.45
C SER A 137 20.91 -11.63 -13.09
N ASP A 138 22.13 -11.10 -13.05
CA ASP A 138 22.79 -10.72 -11.81
C ASP A 138 22.14 -9.45 -11.24
N LEU A 139 21.70 -8.54 -12.11
CA LEU A 139 20.99 -7.33 -11.70
C LEU A 139 19.61 -7.63 -11.08
N LYS A 140 18.90 -8.63 -11.59
CA LYS A 140 17.59 -9.05 -11.10
C LYS A 140 17.61 -9.58 -9.66
N GLU A 141 18.78 -10.03 -9.20
CA GLU A 141 18.99 -10.56 -7.85
C GLU A 141 19.95 -9.70 -7.01
N SER A 142 20.43 -8.57 -7.55
CA SER A 142 21.35 -7.67 -6.87
C SER A 142 20.69 -6.83 -5.78
N ASP A 143 20.92 -7.19 -4.52
CA ASP A 143 20.58 -6.31 -3.38
C ASP A 143 21.38 -5.00 -3.40
N GLU A 144 22.58 -5.02 -3.99
CA GLU A 144 23.39 -3.81 -4.17
C GLU A 144 22.70 -2.78 -5.08
N LEU A 145 22.09 -3.21 -6.18
CA LEU A 145 21.30 -2.34 -7.06
C LEU A 145 20.15 -1.66 -6.31
N ILE A 146 19.48 -2.42 -5.44
CA ILE A 146 18.41 -1.89 -4.60
C ILE A 146 18.96 -0.87 -3.60
N ASN A 147 20.06 -1.19 -2.92
CA ASN A 147 20.67 -0.28 -1.94
C ASN A 147 21.14 1.03 -2.60
N ASP A 148 21.79 0.94 -3.76
CA ASP A 148 22.18 2.11 -4.54
C ASP A 148 20.96 2.94 -4.98
N ALA A 149 19.86 2.29 -5.36
CA ALA A 149 18.61 2.98 -5.70
C ALA A 149 17.97 3.69 -4.49
N LEU A 150 18.07 3.08 -3.30
CA LEU A 150 17.59 3.64 -2.04
C LEU A 150 18.45 4.81 -1.55
N GLU A 151 19.77 4.73 -1.72
CA GLU A 151 20.73 5.74 -1.24
C GLU A 151 20.92 6.91 -2.21
N GLY A 152 20.81 6.66 -3.51
CA GLY A 152 20.99 7.65 -4.56
C GLY A 152 19.88 8.71 -4.59
N ASP A 153 20.19 9.86 -5.16
CA ASP A 153 19.19 10.92 -5.42
C ASP A 153 18.45 10.62 -6.72
N ILE A 154 17.65 9.56 -6.70
CA ILE A 154 16.82 9.12 -7.84
C ILE A 154 15.39 9.49 -7.54
N ARG A 155 14.75 10.31 -8.38
CA ARG A 155 13.35 10.66 -8.17
C ARG A 155 12.48 9.41 -8.27
N MET A 156 11.76 9.11 -7.20
CA MET A 156 10.90 7.93 -7.09
C MET A 156 9.59 8.30 -6.43
N THR A 157 8.49 7.68 -6.86
CA THR A 157 7.18 7.86 -6.25
C THR A 157 6.62 6.51 -5.86
N VAL A 158 6.11 6.42 -4.63
CA VAL A 158 5.21 5.35 -4.23
C VAL A 158 3.80 5.92 -4.22
N ARG A 159 2.95 5.41 -5.11
CA ARG A 159 1.54 5.76 -5.17
C ARG A 159 0.73 4.68 -4.49
N LEU A 160 -0.01 5.05 -3.46
CA LEU A 160 -0.87 4.16 -2.67
C LEU A 160 -2.31 4.39 -3.11
N GLN A 161 -3.07 3.31 -3.28
CA GLN A 161 -4.52 3.35 -3.47
C GLN A 161 -5.22 2.58 -2.36
N ILE A 162 -6.00 3.29 -1.53
CA ILE A 162 -6.65 2.73 -0.35
C ILE A 162 -7.67 1.67 -0.73
N VAL A 163 -7.53 0.48 -0.15
CA VAL A 163 -8.43 -0.67 -0.38
C VAL A 163 -9.35 -0.88 0.82
N TYR A 164 -8.83 -0.73 2.03
CA TYR A 164 -9.59 -0.88 3.26
C TYR A 164 -10.42 0.38 3.56
N GLY A 165 -11.73 0.33 3.35
CA GLY A 165 -12.62 1.48 3.47
C GLY A 165 -12.94 1.97 4.89
N ARG A 166 -12.30 1.41 5.93
CA ARG A 166 -12.50 1.81 7.34
C ARG A 166 -11.21 2.32 7.97
N LEU A 167 -10.29 2.85 7.18
CA LEU A 167 -9.11 3.53 7.70
C LEU A 167 -9.49 4.89 8.24
N SER A 168 -9.16 5.14 9.50
CA SER A 168 -9.10 6.49 10.04
C SER A 168 -7.71 7.07 9.82
N ILE A 169 -7.61 8.40 9.71
CA ILE A 169 -6.31 9.07 9.57
C ILE A 169 -5.40 8.83 10.80
N GLY A 170 -5.98 8.72 12.00
CA GLY A 170 -5.25 8.32 13.20
C GLY A 170 -4.64 6.93 13.09
N SER A 171 -5.39 5.95 12.54
CA SER A 171 -4.85 4.62 12.27
C SER A 171 -3.71 4.64 11.23
N VAL A 172 -3.78 5.53 10.24
CA VAL A 172 -2.72 5.71 9.25
C VAL A 172 -1.46 6.29 9.91
N ARG A 173 -1.60 7.32 10.75
CA ARG A 173 -0.48 7.85 11.55
C ARG A 173 0.20 6.77 12.36
N SER A 174 -0.55 6.02 13.17
CA SER A 174 0.04 4.96 13.99
C SER A 174 0.71 3.86 13.16
N ALA A 175 0.13 3.53 12.00
CA ALA A 175 0.71 2.55 11.10
C ALA A 175 2.03 3.05 10.48
N PHE A 176 2.10 4.32 10.09
CA PHE A 176 3.31 4.95 9.58
C PHE A 176 4.36 5.19 10.66
N GLU A 177 3.96 5.64 11.85
CA GLU A 177 4.84 5.80 13.00
C GLU A 177 5.57 4.48 13.30
N LYS A 178 4.83 3.37 13.31
CA LYS A 178 5.40 2.04 13.48
C LYS A 178 6.31 1.64 12.31
N SER A 179 5.83 1.70 11.07
CA SER A 179 6.60 1.16 9.94
C SER A 179 7.79 2.04 9.56
N VAL A 180 7.59 3.34 9.41
CA VAL A 180 8.66 4.30 9.08
C VAL A 180 9.61 4.45 10.25
N GLY A 181 9.11 4.49 11.49
CA GLY A 181 9.97 4.54 12.69
C GLY A 181 10.93 3.36 12.78
N SER A 182 10.47 2.14 12.46
CA SER A 182 11.35 0.97 12.41
C SER A 182 12.47 1.09 11.38
N ARG A 183 12.20 1.70 10.22
CA ARG A 183 13.23 1.90 9.17
C ARG A 183 14.16 3.05 9.47
N LEU A 184 13.64 4.15 10.04
CA LEU A 184 14.47 5.24 10.57
C LEU A 184 15.43 4.71 11.63
N GLN A 185 14.99 3.83 12.52
CA GLN A 185 15.88 3.21 13.51
C GLN A 185 16.93 2.31 12.87
N LYS A 186 16.57 1.53 11.84
CA LYS A 186 17.49 0.67 11.07
C LYS A 186 18.64 1.48 10.45
N PHE A 187 18.34 2.62 9.83
CA PHE A 187 19.33 3.40 9.08
C PHE A 187 19.98 4.55 9.86
N GLY A 188 19.27 5.14 10.83
CA GLY A 188 19.69 6.33 11.57
C GLY A 188 19.88 6.14 13.07
N GLY A 189 19.62 4.94 13.61
CA GLY A 189 19.74 4.66 15.04
C GLY A 189 18.64 5.32 15.89
N SER A 190 18.94 5.60 17.16
CA SER A 190 17.92 6.01 18.16
C SER A 190 17.48 7.47 18.08
N ASP A 191 18.23 8.34 17.42
CA ASP A 191 17.96 9.79 17.37
C ASP A 191 17.12 10.20 16.16
N THR A 192 15.97 9.55 15.98
CA THR A 192 15.09 9.74 14.80
C THR A 192 13.66 10.13 15.17
N LYS A 193 13.40 10.37 16.46
CA LYS A 193 12.07 10.64 16.98
C LYS A 193 11.48 11.94 16.43
N GLU A 194 12.24 13.04 16.43
CA GLU A 194 11.76 14.34 15.94
C GLU A 194 11.43 14.29 14.44
N LEU A 195 12.28 13.63 13.65
CA LEU A 195 12.06 13.42 12.22
C LEU A 195 10.82 12.56 11.95
N LEU A 196 10.60 11.52 12.75
CA LEU A 196 9.39 10.71 12.63
C LEU A 196 8.13 11.52 12.96
N GLN A 197 8.17 12.32 14.02
CA GLN A 197 7.03 13.15 14.41
C GLN A 197 6.74 14.24 13.38
N SER A 198 7.75 14.88 12.80
CA SER A 198 7.55 15.86 11.72
C SER A 198 6.88 15.23 10.50
N PHE A 199 7.30 14.03 10.10
CA PHE A 199 6.64 13.27 9.03
C PHE A 199 5.17 12.92 9.35
N VAL A 200 4.91 12.36 10.53
CA VAL A 200 3.55 11.95 10.93
C VAL A 200 2.61 13.15 11.07
N SER A 201 3.13 14.32 11.45
CA SER A 201 2.35 15.55 11.61
C SER A 201 1.77 16.09 10.29
N LEU A 202 2.31 15.69 9.13
CA LEU A 202 1.77 16.06 7.82
C LEU A 202 0.37 15.46 7.58
N PHE A 203 0.03 14.36 8.25
CA PHE A 203 -1.25 13.68 8.13
C PHE A 203 -2.29 14.24 9.13
N LYS A 204 -2.74 15.47 8.92
CA LYS A 204 -3.69 16.19 9.79
C LYS A 204 -5.05 15.49 9.93
N ASP A 205 -5.77 15.74 11.03
CA ASP A 205 -7.06 15.11 11.35
C ASP A 205 -8.18 15.40 10.34
N GLU A 206 -8.04 16.47 9.56
CA GLU A 206 -8.99 16.88 8.52
C GLU A 206 -9.02 15.94 7.30
N TYR A 207 -7.93 15.21 7.04
CA TYR A 207 -7.86 14.32 5.89
C TYR A 207 -8.71 13.06 6.09
N LYS A 208 -9.53 12.77 5.08
CA LYS A 208 -10.32 11.53 5.01
C LYS A 208 -9.74 10.63 3.93
N LEU A 209 -9.65 9.34 4.23
CA LEU A 209 -9.08 8.33 3.35
C LEU A 209 -10.12 7.22 3.08
N PRO A 210 -11.23 7.54 2.37
CA PRO A 210 -12.17 6.52 1.94
C PRO A 210 -11.51 5.48 1.01
N LYS A 211 -12.21 4.37 0.76
CA LYS A 211 -11.77 3.39 -0.23
C LYS A 211 -11.62 4.06 -1.60
N GLY A 212 -10.51 3.77 -2.28
CA GLY A 212 -10.15 4.36 -3.57
C GLY A 212 -9.24 5.56 -3.45
N SER A 213 -9.08 6.12 -2.25
CA SER A 213 -8.24 7.30 -2.06
C SER A 213 -6.79 7.09 -2.48
N VAL A 214 -6.18 8.15 -2.98
CA VAL A 214 -4.80 8.12 -3.48
C VAL A 214 -3.90 8.96 -2.59
N ILE A 215 -2.78 8.36 -2.17
CA ILE A 215 -1.68 9.06 -1.49
C ILE A 215 -0.43 8.84 -2.31
N GLU A 216 0.35 9.88 -2.57
CA GLU A 216 1.65 9.74 -3.22
C GLU A 216 2.75 10.18 -2.26
N LEU A 217 3.76 9.34 -2.12
CA LEU A 217 4.99 9.61 -1.39
C LEU A 217 6.10 9.73 -2.44
N SER A 218 6.51 10.95 -2.75
CA SER A 218 7.45 11.23 -3.83
C SER A 218 8.77 11.72 -3.26
N ARG A 219 9.85 10.99 -3.49
CA ARG A 219 11.21 11.51 -3.37
C ARG A 219 11.49 12.39 -4.59
N GLU A 220 11.51 13.68 -4.37
CA GLU A 220 12.01 14.70 -5.30
C GLU A 220 13.53 14.85 -5.14
N SER A 221 14.16 15.61 -6.04
CA SER A 221 15.61 15.89 -6.01
C SER A 221 16.07 16.48 -4.68
N ASN A 222 17.35 16.31 -4.37
CA ASN A 222 17.96 16.66 -3.08
C ASN A 222 17.30 15.97 -1.89
N HIS A 223 16.76 14.77 -2.10
CA HIS A 223 16.06 13.97 -1.10
C HIS A 223 14.93 14.71 -0.38
N VAL A 224 14.09 15.42 -1.13
CA VAL A 224 12.87 16.03 -0.60
C VAL A 224 11.72 15.04 -0.70
N LEU A 225 11.21 14.57 0.42
CA LEU A 225 9.98 13.80 0.44
C LEU A 225 8.80 14.76 0.32
N LYS A 226 8.11 14.74 -0.81
CA LYS A 226 6.83 15.40 -1.05
C LYS A 226 5.68 14.41 -0.84
N ILE A 227 4.61 14.85 -0.18
CA ILE A 227 3.41 14.04 0.03
C ILE A 227 2.22 14.72 -0.63
N SER A 228 1.42 13.96 -1.37
CA SER A 228 0.12 14.41 -1.86
C SER A 228 -1.00 13.45 -1.45
N ILE A 229 -2.19 13.99 -1.23
CA ILE A 229 -3.41 13.22 -0.94
C ILE A 229 -4.49 13.73 -1.90
N GLU A 230 -5.08 12.84 -2.70
CA GLU A 230 -6.02 13.20 -3.77
C GLU A 230 -5.47 14.25 -4.75
N GLY A 231 -4.15 14.27 -4.96
CA GLY A 231 -3.46 15.24 -5.82
C GLY A 231 -3.13 16.58 -5.17
N GLU A 232 -3.66 16.86 -3.96
CA GLU A 232 -3.33 18.06 -3.19
C GLU A 232 -2.02 17.87 -2.42
N ASP A 233 -1.15 18.88 -2.46
CA ASP A 233 0.12 18.89 -1.72
C ASP A 233 -0.14 19.08 -0.22
N VAL A 234 0.27 18.10 0.60
CA VAL A 234 0.07 18.16 2.05
C VAL A 234 1.34 18.58 2.81
N GLY A 235 2.47 18.68 2.11
CA GLY A 235 3.74 19.13 2.66
C GLY A 235 4.94 18.32 2.19
N SER A 236 6.11 18.81 2.57
CA SER A 236 7.40 18.24 2.19
C SER A 236 8.43 18.28 3.30
N ILE A 237 9.32 17.29 3.34
CA ILE A 237 10.45 17.22 4.28
C ILE A 237 11.73 16.90 3.51
N GLN A 238 12.72 17.78 3.59
CA GLN A 238 14.04 17.51 3.04
C GLN A 238 14.86 16.67 4.02
N ASN A 239 14.97 15.37 3.74
CA ASN A 239 15.76 14.47 4.57
C ASN A 239 16.07 13.15 3.83
N LYS A 240 17.35 12.88 3.59
CA LYS A 240 17.84 11.65 2.94
C LYS A 240 17.40 10.39 3.67
N LEU A 241 17.62 10.36 4.98
CA LEU A 241 17.32 9.21 5.83
C LEU A 241 15.82 8.85 5.80
N LEU A 242 14.94 9.86 5.82
CA LEU A 242 13.49 9.66 5.72
C LEU A 242 13.09 9.08 4.36
N CYS A 243 13.61 9.64 3.27
CA CYS A 243 13.34 9.14 1.93
C CYS A 243 13.78 7.68 1.76
N GLN A 244 14.99 7.36 2.18
CA GLN A 244 15.54 6.00 2.17
C GLN A 244 14.66 5.05 2.99
N SER A 245 14.29 5.46 4.21
CA SER A 245 13.47 4.65 5.13
C SER A 245 12.08 4.35 4.60
N ILE A 246 11.45 5.29 3.88
CA ILE A 246 10.14 5.06 3.28
C ILE A 246 10.25 4.11 2.08
N LEU A 247 11.22 4.32 1.19
CA LEU A 247 11.38 3.46 0.01
C LEU A 247 11.77 2.03 0.40
N ASP A 248 12.59 1.86 1.45
CA ASP A 248 12.99 0.54 1.98
C ASP A 248 11.80 -0.34 2.39
N LEU A 249 10.67 0.27 2.81
CA LEU A 249 9.43 -0.47 3.09
C LEU A 249 8.84 -1.19 1.87
N TYR A 250 9.17 -0.75 0.65
CA TYR A 250 8.61 -1.26 -0.59
C TYR A 250 9.59 -2.10 -1.39
N ILE A 251 10.86 -1.70 -1.42
CA ILE A 251 11.87 -2.33 -2.27
C ILE A 251 13.07 -2.89 -1.50
N GLY A 252 13.15 -2.66 -0.18
CA GLY A 252 14.29 -3.04 0.66
C GLY A 252 14.44 -4.54 0.92
N ASP A 253 15.15 -4.89 2.00
CA ASP A 253 15.37 -6.27 2.44
C ASP A 253 14.08 -6.98 2.91
N ASP A 254 13.24 -6.26 3.64
CA ASP A 254 11.97 -6.73 4.19
C ASP A 254 10.79 -5.88 3.66
N PRO A 255 10.43 -6.02 2.38
CA PRO A 255 9.40 -5.22 1.75
C PRO A 255 7.99 -5.68 2.16
N PHE A 256 7.00 -4.79 2.05
CA PHE A 256 5.60 -5.14 2.27
C PHE A 256 5.08 -6.24 1.34
N ASP A 257 5.65 -6.36 0.14
CA ASP A 257 5.32 -7.39 -0.84
C ASP A 257 6.59 -7.83 -1.58
N LYS A 258 7.03 -9.07 -1.31
CA LYS A 258 8.24 -9.64 -1.91
C LYS A 258 8.13 -9.82 -3.42
N ASN A 259 6.95 -10.18 -3.93
CA ASN A 259 6.73 -10.34 -5.37
C ASN A 259 6.80 -8.98 -6.05
N ALA A 260 6.25 -7.94 -5.42
CA ALA A 260 6.38 -6.57 -5.93
C ALA A 260 7.85 -6.14 -5.99
N LYS A 261 8.65 -6.40 -4.94
CA LYS A 261 10.10 -6.13 -4.96
C LYS A 261 10.77 -6.80 -6.16
N THR A 262 10.56 -8.11 -6.36
CA THR A 262 11.16 -8.85 -7.48
C THR A 262 10.80 -8.24 -8.84
N ASN A 263 9.53 -7.87 -9.03
CA ASN A 263 9.08 -7.23 -10.28
C ASN A 263 9.72 -5.85 -10.48
N ILE A 264 9.78 -5.03 -9.42
CA ILE A 264 10.39 -3.70 -9.43
C ILE A 264 11.88 -3.80 -9.78
N GLN A 265 12.59 -4.73 -9.14
CA GLN A 265 14.00 -4.99 -9.38
C GLN A 265 14.25 -5.46 -10.82
N GLY A 266 13.37 -6.31 -11.35
CA GLY A 266 13.41 -6.72 -12.75
C GLY A 266 13.22 -5.56 -13.73
N SER A 267 12.31 -4.65 -13.43
CA SER A 267 12.09 -3.43 -14.22
C SER A 267 13.30 -2.50 -14.17
N LEU A 268 13.88 -2.27 -12.99
CA LEU A 268 15.12 -1.50 -12.83
C LEU A 268 16.26 -2.10 -13.66
N ALA A 269 16.50 -3.40 -13.53
CA ALA A 269 17.52 -4.11 -14.31
C ALA A 269 17.31 -3.95 -15.82
N SER A 270 16.05 -4.02 -16.29
CA SER A 270 15.71 -3.87 -17.70
C SER A 270 15.97 -2.45 -18.21
N ILE A 271 15.61 -1.43 -17.43
CA ILE A 271 15.85 -0.02 -17.78
C ILE A 271 17.34 0.28 -17.86
N LEU A 272 18.15 -0.26 -16.95
CA LEU A 272 19.61 -0.07 -16.97
C LEU A 272 20.29 -0.75 -18.18
N LYS A 273 19.59 -1.65 -18.88
CA LYS A 273 20.06 -2.32 -20.11
C LYS A 273 19.50 -1.74 -21.40
N ALA A 274 18.45 -0.93 -21.33
CA ALA A 274 17.85 -0.24 -22.48
C ALA A 274 18.74 0.92 -22.93
#